data_AF-A0A957EFU9-F1
#
_entry.id   AF-A0A957EFU9-F1
#
_cell.length_a   1.000
_cell.length_b   1.000
_cell.length_c   1.000
_cell.angle_alpha   90.00
_cell.angle_beta   90.00
_cell.angle_gamma   90.00
#
_symmetry.space_group_name_H-M   'P 1'
#
loop_
_entity.id
_entity.type
_entity.pdbx_description
1 polymer ?
#
loop_
_entity_poly.entity_id
_entity_poly.type
_entity_poly.pdbx_seq_one_letter_code
_entity_poly.pdbx_strand_id
1 'polypeptide(L)'
;MNKRAVSIILLAIVFCLGVFALKGGRQLLAEVADVSSGAPSLISYQGYLADSGGTPLSNGNYAMSFAIYTASSGGTKVWEESQSSVAVGGGYFSVLLGSGSCTTGCPLGASTFSGTTRYLQTSVTTGSGTTTFPRQQLAAVPFALQATEAQTMAWSGLTSVPSGFADGTDDGATYQHVVTVAKSGGDFTSVASAMNSITDSSSTNRYLVRVMPGVYTETSLVTVKSYVHVQGAGPNATVITSSRSSSTPSNASATVDLLDNGRISNITVRNTGAGTYGIALYSAETSRDAVVDNVEAEAIGAGGTGHYAAYWNDAEATIRNSSLFAGGAVGFGTAVNAGFGSVNISGGFPQALIENSKLIGGSNNFAENCNDPTGTGFGMQLSNSSPQVRYTYICGGHRGIA
;
A
#
# COMPACT_ATOMS: atom_id res chain seq x y z
N MET A 1 12.78 70.76 34.05
CA MET A 1 12.31 71.48 32.84
C MET A 1 12.30 70.45 31.71
N ASN A 2 11.25 70.05 30.98
CA ASN A 2 9.84 70.41 30.79
C ASN A 2 9.12 69.08 30.44
N LYS A 3 8.04 68.70 31.13
CA LYS A 3 6.61 68.90 30.76
C LYS A 3 6.16 68.32 29.40
N ARG A 4 5.37 67.25 29.51
CA ARG A 4 4.02 67.00 28.92
C ARG A 4 3.87 66.78 27.41
N ALA A 5 3.11 65.72 27.07
CA ALA A 5 1.85 65.70 26.30
C ALA A 5 1.82 64.52 25.28
N VAL A 6 0.94 63.51 25.41
CA VAL A 6 -0.51 63.41 25.07
C VAL A 6 -0.71 62.61 23.78
N SER A 7 -1.63 61.64 23.87
CA SER A 7 -2.24 60.76 22.86
C SER A 7 -2.72 61.46 21.58
N ILE A 8 -2.96 60.68 20.50
CA ILE A 8 -4.08 60.76 19.50
C ILE A 8 -3.75 59.80 18.34
N ILE A 9 -4.42 58.64 18.22
CA ILE A 9 -5.57 58.31 17.33
C ILE A 9 -5.18 57.96 15.87
N LEU A 10 -5.37 56.66 15.57
CA LEU A 10 -5.96 56.02 14.37
C LEU A 10 -6.25 56.88 13.12
N LEU A 11 -5.72 56.50 11.94
CA LEU A 11 -6.51 56.37 10.69
C LEU A 11 -5.75 55.68 9.51
N ALA A 12 -6.45 54.73 8.88
CA ALA A 12 -6.45 54.37 7.43
C ALA A 12 -5.19 53.76 6.77
N ILE A 13 -5.18 52.46 6.43
CA ILE A 13 -5.75 51.77 5.22
C ILE A 13 -4.73 51.67 4.06
N VAL A 14 -4.68 50.46 3.46
CA VAL A 14 -4.22 50.07 2.11
C VAL A 14 -2.90 49.26 2.02
N PHE A 15 -3.11 47.93 2.08
CA PHE A 15 -2.81 46.94 1.03
C PHE A 15 -1.36 46.52 0.71
N CYS A 16 -1.16 45.21 0.91
CA CYS A 16 -0.32 44.29 0.13
C CYS A 16 1.15 44.62 -0.13
N LEU A 17 2.03 43.81 0.44
CA LEU A 17 2.81 42.84 -0.35
C LEU A 17 3.55 41.91 0.61
N GLY A 18 3.45 40.61 0.35
CA GLY A 18 4.09 39.58 1.16
C GLY A 18 5.61 39.61 1.08
N VAL A 19 6.24 38.84 1.97
CA VAL A 19 7.19 37.77 1.62
C VAL A 19 7.75 37.18 2.92
N PHE A 20 7.46 35.89 3.08
CA PHE A 20 8.21 34.83 3.75
C PHE A 20 8.80 35.05 5.15
N ALA A 21 8.08 34.44 6.09
CA ALA A 21 8.57 33.91 7.35
C ALA A 21 9.80 32.99 7.17
N LEU A 22 10.80 33.21 8.03
CA LEU A 22 11.84 32.25 8.34
C LEU A 22 11.22 31.01 9.02
N LYS A 23 11.69 29.85 8.57
CA LYS A 23 11.42 28.53 9.14
C LYS A 23 11.85 28.47 10.60
N GLY A 24 10.94 28.12 11.51
CA GLY A 24 11.29 27.84 12.89
C GLY A 24 10.09 27.67 13.82
N GLY A 25 9.44 26.50 13.77
CA GLY A 25 8.66 25.96 14.88
C GLY A 25 7.23 26.50 15.04
N ARG A 26 6.30 25.55 15.22
CA ARG A 26 4.86 25.71 15.54
C ARG A 26 3.99 26.17 14.38
N GLN A 27 3.67 25.24 13.48
CA GLN A 27 2.38 25.32 12.82
C GLN A 27 1.32 24.87 13.83
N LEU A 28 0.57 25.86 14.32
CA LEU A 28 -0.77 25.68 14.86
C LEU A 28 -1.53 24.82 13.84
N LEU A 29 -1.75 23.55 14.16
CA LEU A 29 -2.76 22.78 13.46
C LEU A 29 -4.07 23.52 13.73
N ALA A 30 -4.65 24.09 12.68
CA ALA A 30 -6.02 24.55 12.73
C ALA A 30 -6.85 23.34 13.13
N GLU A 31 -7.36 23.35 14.35
CA GLU A 31 -8.46 22.50 14.75
C GLU A 31 -9.62 22.94 13.85
N VAL A 32 -9.83 22.19 12.77
CA VAL A 32 -11.10 22.23 12.06
C VAL A 32 -12.08 21.69 13.09
N ALA A 33 -12.72 22.59 13.82
CA ALA A 33 -13.92 22.26 14.55
C ALA A 33 -14.89 21.75 13.49
N ASP A 34 -15.07 20.43 13.43
CA ASP A 34 -16.18 19.82 12.73
C ASP A 34 -17.44 20.40 13.34
N VAL A 35 -17.99 21.43 12.68
CA VAL A 35 -19.37 21.81 12.90
C VAL A 35 -20.19 20.70 12.25
N SER A 36 -20.44 19.64 13.02
CA SER A 36 -21.54 18.73 12.75
C SER A 36 -22.82 19.54 12.83
N SER A 37 -23.21 20.19 11.73
CA SER A 37 -24.52 20.81 11.58
C SER A 37 -25.53 19.69 11.28
N GLY A 38 -25.77 18.83 12.27
CA GLY A 38 -26.93 17.97 12.24
C GLY A 38 -28.20 18.82 12.14
N ALA A 39 -29.18 18.39 11.34
CA ALA A 39 -30.50 19.01 11.37
C ALA A 39 -31.00 19.06 12.83
N PRO A 40 -31.67 20.16 13.26
CA PRO A 40 -32.19 20.25 14.62
C PRO A 40 -33.03 19.02 14.97
N SER A 41 -32.78 18.41 16.13
CA SER A 41 -33.51 17.22 16.59
C SER A 41 -34.87 17.58 17.19
N LEU A 42 -35.61 18.46 16.51
CA LEU A 42 -36.93 18.94 16.90
C LEU A 42 -37.94 18.57 15.81
N ILE A 43 -39.10 18.05 16.21
CA ILE A 43 -40.18 17.67 15.28
C ILE A 43 -41.41 18.51 15.56
N SER A 44 -41.90 19.23 14.55
CA SER A 44 -43.18 19.95 14.66
C SER A 44 -44.35 18.97 14.75
N TYR A 45 -45.19 19.12 15.77
CA TYR A 45 -46.41 18.34 15.94
C TYR A 45 -47.57 19.25 16.32
N GLN A 46 -48.73 19.02 15.72
CA GLN A 46 -49.92 19.84 15.92
C GLN A 46 -51.15 18.93 16.02
N GLY A 47 -52.17 19.40 16.72
CA GLY A 47 -53.41 18.66 16.89
C GLY A 47 -54.59 19.55 17.22
N TYR A 48 -55.77 18.96 17.14
CA TYR A 48 -57.04 19.58 17.52
C TYR A 48 -57.68 18.76 18.65
N LEU A 49 -58.06 19.44 19.73
CA LEU A 49 -58.67 18.87 20.91
C LEU A 49 -60.11 19.34 20.99
N ALA A 50 -61.03 18.39 21.10
CA ALA A 50 -62.44 18.62 21.33
C ALA A 50 -62.98 17.64 22.37
N ASP A 51 -64.09 18.02 23.01
CA ASP A 51 -64.84 17.13 23.87
C ASP A 51 -65.61 16.06 23.07
N SER A 52 -66.30 15.17 23.78
CA SER A 52 -67.12 14.12 23.16
C SER A 52 -68.30 14.65 22.34
N GLY A 53 -68.68 15.91 22.52
CA GLY A 53 -69.70 16.61 21.74
C GLY A 53 -69.15 17.35 20.51
N GLY A 54 -67.82 17.32 20.30
CA GLY A 54 -67.15 18.02 19.20
C GLY A 54 -66.86 19.50 19.48
N THR A 55 -67.15 19.99 20.69
CA THR A 55 -66.83 21.37 21.09
C THR A 55 -65.32 21.50 21.28
N PRO A 56 -64.66 22.50 20.70
CA PRO A 56 -63.23 22.72 20.90
C PRO A 56 -62.90 22.87 22.39
N LEU A 57 -61.78 22.29 22.82
CA LEU A 57 -61.27 22.50 24.17
C LEU A 57 -61.02 24.01 24.38
N SER A 58 -61.41 24.52 25.56
CA SER A 58 -61.33 25.94 25.89
C SER A 58 -59.90 26.47 25.76
N ASN A 59 -59.77 27.76 25.48
CA ASN A 59 -58.45 28.40 25.42
C ASN A 59 -57.76 28.33 26.78
N GLY A 60 -56.48 27.98 26.78
CA GLY A 60 -55.70 27.86 28.01
C GLY A 60 -54.39 27.11 27.82
N ASN A 61 -53.63 26.95 28.90
CA ASN A 61 -52.40 26.17 28.91
C ASN A 61 -52.64 24.83 29.59
N TYR A 62 -52.22 23.75 28.92
CA TYR A 62 -52.42 22.39 29.40
C TYR A 62 -51.09 21.65 29.48
N ALA A 63 -50.94 20.76 30.46
CA ALA A 63 -49.82 19.84 30.49
C ALA A 63 -50.08 18.69 29.51
N MET A 64 -49.10 18.38 28.68
CA MET A 64 -49.18 17.32 27.69
C MET A 64 -47.96 16.40 27.79
N SER A 65 -48.15 15.12 27.51
CA SER A 65 -47.06 14.15 27.38
C SER A 65 -47.12 13.45 26.03
N PHE A 66 -45.95 13.22 25.45
CA PHE A 66 -45.77 12.58 24.15
C PHE A 66 -44.86 11.38 24.30
N ALA A 67 -45.25 10.26 23.70
CA ALA A 67 -44.46 9.03 23.76
C ALA A 67 -44.45 8.32 22.41
N ILE A 68 -43.30 7.76 22.04
CA ILE A 68 -43.15 6.96 20.82
C ILE A 68 -43.03 5.48 21.20
N TYR A 69 -43.80 4.65 20.50
CA TYR A 69 -43.87 3.20 20.69
C TYR A 69 -43.52 2.43 19.42
N THR A 70 -43.12 1.17 19.61
CA THR A 70 -42.83 0.23 18.51
C THR A 70 -44.08 -0.43 17.89
N ALA A 71 -45.27 -0.29 18.50
CA ALA A 71 -46.51 -0.91 18.04
C ALA A 71 -47.75 -0.04 18.32
N SER A 72 -48.86 -0.28 17.61
CA SER A 72 -50.13 0.44 17.74
C SER A 72 -50.84 0.19 19.09
N SER A 73 -50.62 -0.98 19.67
CA SER A 73 -51.03 -1.39 21.02
C SER A 73 -49.90 -2.24 21.64
N GLY A 74 -49.72 -2.20 22.96
CA GLY A 74 -48.58 -2.85 23.63
C GLY A 74 -47.23 -2.21 23.23
N GLY A 75 -46.23 -3.02 22.89
CA GLY A 75 -44.92 -2.58 22.40
C GLY A 75 -44.04 -1.86 23.44
N THR A 76 -42.81 -1.54 23.02
CA THR A 76 -41.83 -0.86 23.87
C THR A 76 -41.93 0.65 23.69
N LYS A 77 -41.92 1.39 24.80
CA LYS A 77 -41.77 2.85 24.79
C LYS A 77 -40.31 3.18 24.50
N VAL A 78 -40.05 3.76 23.32
CA VAL A 78 -38.68 4.07 22.87
C VAL A 78 -38.29 5.52 23.11
N TRP A 79 -39.27 6.40 23.32
CA TRP A 79 -39.05 7.78 23.70
C TRP A 79 -40.26 8.36 24.44
N GLU A 80 -40.03 9.27 25.38
CA GLU A 80 -41.07 9.99 26.10
C GLU A 80 -40.61 11.37 26.56
N GLU A 81 -41.48 12.36 26.39
CA GLU A 81 -41.32 13.69 27.01
C GLU A 81 -42.63 14.22 27.59
N SER A 82 -42.50 15.19 28.49
CA SER A 82 -43.61 15.99 29.02
C SER A 82 -43.37 17.48 28.80
N GLN A 83 -44.42 18.19 28.41
CA GLN A 83 -44.46 19.65 28.27
C GLN A 83 -45.52 20.19 29.22
N SER A 84 -45.11 20.96 30.22
CA SER A 84 -45.97 21.38 31.34
C SER A 84 -46.95 22.52 30.99
N SER A 85 -46.74 23.22 29.88
CA SER A 85 -47.52 24.41 29.51
C SER A 85 -47.63 24.57 27.99
N VAL A 86 -48.54 23.82 27.37
CA VAL A 86 -48.85 23.92 25.94
C VAL A 86 -50.09 24.80 25.77
N ALA A 87 -49.95 25.90 25.02
CA ALA A 87 -51.06 26.78 24.70
C ALA A 87 -52.03 26.12 23.71
N VAL A 88 -53.32 26.11 24.07
CA VAL A 88 -54.43 25.68 23.22
C VAL A 88 -55.30 26.89 22.90
N GLY A 89 -55.60 27.09 21.62
CA GLY A 89 -56.46 28.16 21.13
C GLY A 89 -57.47 27.64 20.11
N GLY A 90 -58.76 27.81 20.39
CA GLY A 90 -59.84 27.28 19.54
C GLY A 90 -59.74 25.77 19.32
N GLY A 91 -59.27 25.03 20.32
CA GLY A 91 -58.99 23.59 20.25
C GLY A 91 -57.65 23.21 19.61
N TYR A 92 -56.93 24.11 18.95
CA TYR A 92 -55.65 23.79 18.29
C TYR A 92 -54.45 23.97 19.21
N PHE A 93 -53.45 23.10 19.06
CA PHE A 93 -52.12 23.26 19.66
C PHE A 93 -51.01 22.98 18.64
N SER A 94 -49.84 23.54 18.89
CA SER A 94 -48.61 23.28 18.14
C SER A 94 -47.43 23.20 19.11
N VAL A 95 -46.61 22.16 18.97
CA VAL A 95 -45.44 21.89 19.82
C VAL A 95 -44.25 21.45 18.98
N LEU A 96 -43.05 21.60 19.55
CA LEU A 96 -41.83 21.00 19.04
C LEU A 96 -41.46 19.81 19.93
N LEU A 97 -41.62 18.59 19.42
CA LEU A 97 -41.18 17.39 20.12
C LEU A 97 -39.66 17.39 20.23
N GLY A 98 -39.13 17.07 21.41
CA GLY A 98 -37.70 17.16 21.74
C GLY A 98 -37.33 18.45 22.48
N SER A 99 -38.27 19.37 22.70
CA SER A 99 -38.07 20.59 23.49
C SER A 99 -38.58 20.48 24.93
N GLY A 100 -39.28 19.39 25.27
CA GLY A 100 -39.85 19.15 26.60
C GLY A 100 -38.91 18.46 27.57
N SER A 101 -39.43 18.16 28.75
CA SER A 101 -38.74 17.35 29.76
C SER A 101 -38.80 15.87 29.36
N CYS A 102 -37.73 15.36 28.77
CA CYS A 102 -37.63 13.98 28.33
C CYS A 102 -37.29 13.02 29.48
N THR A 103 -37.95 11.87 29.53
CA THR A 103 -37.80 10.84 30.59
C THR A 103 -37.31 9.49 30.07
N THR A 104 -37.54 9.18 28.80
CA THR A 104 -37.12 7.91 28.16
C THR A 104 -36.54 8.20 26.78
N GLY A 105 -35.44 7.54 26.40
CA GLY A 105 -34.88 7.62 25.05
C GLY A 105 -34.29 8.98 24.67
N CYS A 106 -33.77 9.72 25.66
CA CYS A 106 -33.32 11.10 25.51
C CYS A 106 -31.86 11.21 25.04
N PRO A 107 -31.49 12.25 24.26
CA PRO A 107 -32.38 13.19 23.57
C PRO A 107 -33.13 12.51 22.40
N LEU A 108 -34.19 13.14 21.90
CA LEU A 108 -34.88 12.66 20.69
C LEU A 108 -33.87 12.62 19.54
N GLY A 109 -33.61 11.44 18.98
CA GLY A 109 -32.54 11.24 18.00
C GLY A 109 -32.94 10.25 16.90
N ALA A 110 -32.10 10.15 15.86
CA ALA A 110 -32.36 9.27 14.72
C ALA A 110 -32.60 7.80 15.12
N SER A 111 -31.92 7.33 16.18
CA SER A 111 -32.11 5.98 16.74
C SER A 111 -33.52 5.73 17.30
N THR A 112 -34.25 6.76 17.75
CA THR A 112 -35.67 6.62 18.14
C THR A 112 -36.51 6.10 16.97
N PHE A 113 -36.12 6.47 15.75
CA PHE A 113 -36.80 6.15 14.50
C PHE A 113 -36.14 5.00 13.72
N SER A 114 -35.08 4.36 14.24
CA SER A 114 -34.46 3.21 13.56
C SER A 114 -35.37 1.97 13.68
N GLY A 115 -36.07 1.62 12.60
CA GLY A 115 -37.00 0.48 12.51
C GLY A 115 -38.13 0.73 11.50
N THR A 116 -38.96 -0.28 11.23
CA THR A 116 -39.99 -0.21 10.16
C THR A 116 -41.16 0.71 10.49
N THR A 117 -41.68 0.67 11.72
CA THR A 117 -42.87 1.46 12.11
C THR A 117 -42.75 2.03 13.52
N ARG A 118 -43.25 3.26 13.72
CA ARG A 118 -43.37 3.94 15.01
C ARG A 118 -44.75 4.55 15.20
N TYR A 119 -45.17 4.67 16.45
CA TYR A 119 -46.47 5.20 16.83
C TYR A 119 -46.33 6.27 17.90
N LEU A 120 -46.90 7.45 17.67
CA LEU A 120 -46.94 8.56 18.62
C LEU A 120 -48.22 8.47 19.47
N GLN A 121 -48.05 8.50 20.77
CA GLN A 121 -49.12 8.63 21.76
C GLN A 121 -49.10 10.04 22.35
N THR A 122 -50.28 10.64 22.46
CA THR A 122 -50.47 11.95 23.09
C THR A 122 -51.38 11.77 24.30
N SER A 123 -51.04 12.41 25.40
CA SER A 123 -51.91 12.54 26.57
C SER A 123 -52.00 14.00 27.01
N VAL A 124 -53.19 14.42 27.41
CA VAL A 124 -53.49 15.79 27.83
C VAL A 124 -54.08 15.75 29.23
N THR A 125 -53.52 16.53 30.14
CA THR A 125 -54.04 16.69 31.50
C THR A 125 -54.86 17.96 31.59
N THR A 126 -56.12 17.81 31.99
CA THR A 126 -57.05 18.90 32.26
C THR A 126 -57.48 18.86 33.74
N GLY A 127 -58.29 19.81 34.18
CA GLY A 127 -58.85 19.81 35.54
C GLY A 127 -59.70 18.57 35.88
N SER A 128 -60.13 17.79 34.87
CA SER A 128 -60.87 16.54 35.05
C SER A 128 -59.98 15.28 35.04
N GLY A 129 -58.65 15.43 34.96
CA GLY A 129 -57.68 14.33 34.91
C GLY A 129 -56.92 14.24 33.59
N THR A 130 -56.16 13.16 33.41
CA THR A 130 -55.37 12.90 32.20
C THR A 130 -56.13 12.02 31.22
N THR A 131 -56.33 12.52 30.00
CA THR A 131 -56.89 11.75 28.89
C THR A 131 -55.76 11.34 27.95
N THR A 132 -55.71 10.04 27.61
CA THR A 132 -54.73 9.47 26.68
C THR A 132 -55.42 9.10 25.38
N PHE A 133 -54.88 9.57 24.26
CA PHE A 133 -55.45 9.35 22.95
C PHE A 133 -54.87 8.08 22.28
N PRO A 134 -55.61 7.47 21.33
CA PRO A 134 -55.10 6.36 20.52
C PRO A 134 -53.80 6.72 19.82
N ARG A 135 -52.90 5.75 19.66
CA ARG A 135 -51.59 5.99 19.04
C ARG A 135 -51.73 6.19 17.52
N GLN A 136 -51.02 7.18 16.99
CA GLN A 136 -51.00 7.48 15.56
C GLN A 136 -49.70 6.94 14.94
N GLN A 137 -49.80 6.25 13.80
CA GLN A 137 -48.62 5.79 13.07
C GLN A 137 -47.86 6.97 12.48
N LEU A 138 -46.54 6.99 12.68
CA LEU A 138 -45.64 7.92 12.02
C LEU A 138 -45.35 7.41 10.61
N ALA A 139 -45.66 8.23 9.61
CA ALA A 139 -45.38 7.95 8.20
C ALA A 139 -44.14 8.72 7.73
N ALA A 140 -43.42 8.18 6.75
CA ALA A 140 -42.33 8.88 6.11
C ALA A 140 -42.85 10.06 5.27
N VAL A 141 -42.10 11.16 5.26
CA VAL A 141 -42.32 12.27 4.33
C VAL A 141 -41.62 11.97 2.99
N PRO A 142 -42.10 12.47 1.83
CA PRO A 142 -41.57 12.10 0.51
C PRO A 142 -40.06 12.26 0.37
N PHE A 143 -39.47 13.35 0.88
CA PHE A 143 -38.02 13.56 0.84
C PHE A 143 -37.24 12.66 1.81
N ALA A 144 -37.85 12.19 2.91
CA ALA A 144 -37.20 11.26 3.82
C ALA A 144 -37.04 9.86 3.20
N LEU A 145 -37.86 9.50 2.21
CA LEU A 145 -37.67 8.23 1.47
C LEU A 145 -36.35 8.20 0.70
N GLN A 146 -35.88 9.36 0.20
CA GLN A 146 -34.58 9.47 -0.48
C GLN A 146 -33.40 9.29 0.48
N ALA A 147 -33.55 9.62 1.76
CA ALA A 147 -32.50 9.43 2.77
C ALA A 147 -32.25 7.93 3.08
N THR A 148 -33.21 7.05 2.79
CA THR A 148 -33.02 5.59 2.93
C THR A 148 -31.99 5.06 1.94
N GLU A 149 -31.98 5.57 0.70
CA GLU A 149 -31.00 5.18 -0.33
C GLU A 149 -29.56 5.56 0.08
N ALA A 150 -29.40 6.61 0.88
CA ALA A 150 -28.10 7.06 1.36
C ALA A 150 -27.45 6.08 2.38
N GLN A 151 -28.22 5.21 3.03
CA GLN A 151 -27.71 4.32 4.09
C GLN A 151 -26.88 3.15 3.56
N THR A 152 -27.03 2.79 2.29
CA THR A 152 -26.38 1.61 1.69
C THR A 152 -25.68 1.94 0.37
N MET A 153 -25.23 3.19 0.17
CA MET A 153 -24.56 3.56 -1.08
C MET A 153 -23.28 2.75 -1.24
N ALA A 154 -23.22 1.98 -2.33
CA ALA A 154 -21.98 1.37 -2.77
C ALA A 154 -20.97 2.47 -3.13
N TRP A 155 -19.69 2.17 -2.98
CA TRP A 155 -18.60 3.08 -3.37
C TRP A 155 -18.77 3.58 -4.82
N SER A 156 -19.23 2.72 -5.72
CA SER A 156 -19.51 3.03 -7.13
C SER A 156 -20.64 4.05 -7.35
N GLY A 157 -21.48 4.31 -6.33
CA GLY A 157 -22.59 5.26 -6.38
C GLY A 157 -22.20 6.68 -5.93
N LEU A 158 -20.97 6.88 -5.45
CA LEU A 158 -20.49 8.20 -5.02
C LEU A 158 -20.10 9.04 -6.24
N THR A 159 -20.68 10.24 -6.34
CA THR A 159 -20.25 11.25 -7.30
C THR A 159 -19.38 12.28 -6.59
N SER A 160 -18.40 12.88 -7.30
CA SER A 160 -17.41 13.81 -6.74
C SER A 160 -16.41 13.19 -5.75
N VAL A 161 -16.10 11.89 -5.92
CA VAL A 161 -14.94 11.29 -5.27
C VAL A 161 -13.69 12.02 -5.76
N PRO A 162 -12.82 12.58 -4.87
CA PRO A 162 -11.58 13.19 -5.30
C PRO A 162 -10.77 12.22 -6.15
N SER A 163 -10.09 12.70 -7.19
CA SER A 163 -9.46 11.84 -8.20
C SER A 163 -8.51 10.79 -7.64
N GLY A 164 -7.87 11.05 -6.48
CA GLY A 164 -7.00 10.09 -5.79
C GLY A 164 -7.69 8.95 -5.04
N PHE A 165 -9.02 8.86 -5.12
CA PHE A 165 -9.84 7.78 -4.52
C PHE A 165 -10.82 7.17 -5.54
N ALA A 166 -10.81 7.66 -6.78
CA ALA A 166 -11.85 7.38 -7.78
C ALA A 166 -11.67 6.03 -8.51
N ASP A 167 -10.51 5.38 -8.38
CA ASP A 167 -10.19 4.08 -8.99
C ASP A 167 -10.48 2.88 -8.07
N GLY A 168 -10.95 3.14 -6.85
CA GLY A 168 -11.26 2.10 -5.85
C GLY A 168 -10.03 1.53 -5.14
N THR A 169 -8.87 2.16 -5.28
CA THR A 169 -7.62 1.75 -4.62
C THR A 169 -7.10 2.96 -3.80
N ASP A 170 -6.76 2.76 -2.52
CA ASP A 170 -6.36 3.85 -1.61
C ASP A 170 -4.85 4.14 -1.70
N ASP A 171 -4.36 4.38 -2.91
CA ASP A 171 -2.94 4.42 -3.23
C ASP A 171 -2.22 5.57 -2.51
N GLY A 172 -1.64 5.26 -1.34
CA GLY A 172 -0.71 6.16 -0.68
C GLY A 172 0.45 6.51 -1.62
N ALA A 173 0.70 7.82 -1.78
CA ALA A 173 1.81 8.44 -2.52
C ALA A 173 2.68 7.50 -3.38
N THR A 174 2.37 7.39 -4.67
CA THR A 174 3.19 6.66 -5.63
C THR A 174 4.48 7.44 -5.94
N TYR A 175 5.62 6.76 -5.81
CA TYR A 175 6.91 7.33 -6.19
C TYR A 175 7.12 7.18 -7.70
N GLN A 176 7.49 8.26 -8.39
CA GLN A 176 7.87 8.17 -9.81
C GLN A 176 9.11 7.29 -9.98
N HIS A 177 9.10 6.47 -11.04
CA HIS A 177 10.17 5.53 -11.39
C HIS A 177 10.53 4.51 -10.30
N VAL A 178 9.58 4.20 -9.41
CA VAL A 178 9.69 3.07 -8.48
C VAL A 178 8.63 2.04 -8.83
N VAL A 179 9.08 0.81 -9.06
CA VAL A 179 8.19 -0.35 -9.26
C VAL A 179 8.35 -1.29 -8.08
N THR A 180 7.24 -1.67 -7.46
CA THR A 180 7.22 -2.57 -6.30
C THR A 180 6.82 -3.97 -6.73
N VAL A 181 7.69 -4.94 -6.45
CA VAL A 181 7.40 -6.36 -6.66
C VAL A 181 7.16 -7.03 -5.31
N ALA A 182 6.00 -7.62 -5.14
CA ALA A 182 5.62 -8.32 -3.91
C ALA A 182 4.72 -9.52 -4.21
N LYS A 183 4.73 -10.54 -3.35
CA LYS A 183 3.84 -11.70 -3.49
C LYS A 183 2.35 -11.34 -3.41
N SER A 184 2.03 -10.23 -2.76
CA SER A 184 0.71 -9.60 -2.72
C SER A 184 0.89 -8.11 -2.42
N GLY A 185 -0.01 -7.26 -2.92
CA GLY A 185 -0.02 -5.81 -2.65
C GLY A 185 1.12 -5.00 -3.28
N GLY A 186 1.84 -5.55 -4.25
CA GLY A 186 2.78 -4.80 -5.09
C GLY A 186 2.26 -4.65 -6.52
N ASP A 187 2.86 -3.75 -7.29
CA ASP A 187 2.53 -3.50 -8.70
C ASP A 187 2.65 -4.77 -9.55
N PHE A 188 3.62 -5.64 -9.20
CA PHE A 188 3.82 -6.93 -9.86
C PHE A 188 4.10 -8.05 -8.84
N THR A 189 3.75 -9.28 -9.23
CA THR A 189 4.05 -10.51 -8.46
C THR A 189 5.28 -11.28 -8.99
N SER A 190 5.83 -10.85 -10.12
CA SER A 190 7.02 -11.39 -10.79
C SER A 190 8.00 -10.25 -11.09
N VAL A 191 9.29 -10.51 -10.88
CA VAL A 191 10.37 -9.57 -11.19
C VAL A 191 10.53 -9.46 -12.70
N ALA A 192 10.39 -10.56 -13.46
CA ALA A 192 10.47 -10.52 -14.92
C ALA A 192 9.37 -9.63 -15.52
N SER A 193 8.13 -9.76 -15.06
CA SER A 193 7.02 -8.92 -15.51
C SER A 193 7.25 -7.44 -15.17
N ALA A 194 7.76 -7.14 -13.97
CA ALA A 194 8.12 -5.78 -13.57
C ALA A 194 9.19 -5.18 -14.50
N MET A 195 10.26 -5.93 -14.77
CA MET A 195 11.30 -5.48 -15.70
C MET A 195 10.75 -5.25 -17.11
N ASN A 196 9.84 -6.10 -17.59
CA ASN A 196 9.22 -5.94 -18.91
C ASN A 196 8.36 -4.68 -19.03
N SER A 197 7.73 -4.23 -17.94
CA SER A 197 6.92 -3.00 -17.93
C SER A 197 7.71 -1.72 -18.16
N ILE A 198 9.00 -1.70 -17.80
CA ILE A 198 9.87 -0.53 -17.96
C ILE A 198 10.38 -0.47 -19.40
N THR A 199 9.90 0.48 -20.21
CA THR A 199 10.20 0.53 -21.66
C THR A 199 11.09 1.70 -22.07
N ASP A 200 11.31 2.68 -21.19
CA ASP A 200 11.91 3.97 -21.49
C ASP A 200 13.11 4.32 -20.58
N SER A 201 13.73 3.31 -19.96
CA SER A 201 14.87 3.52 -19.07
C SER A 201 16.08 4.11 -19.81
N SER A 202 16.70 5.11 -19.22
CA SER A 202 17.83 5.84 -19.80
C SER A 202 18.67 6.55 -18.73
N SER A 203 19.78 7.17 -19.11
CA SER A 203 20.63 7.94 -18.19
C SER A 203 19.91 9.13 -17.53
N THR A 204 18.81 9.60 -18.12
CA THR A 204 17.92 10.63 -17.56
C THR A 204 16.63 10.07 -16.97
N ASN A 205 16.33 8.79 -17.22
CA ASN A 205 15.14 8.10 -16.75
C ASN A 205 15.51 6.80 -16.03
N ARG A 206 15.93 6.93 -14.77
CA ARG A 206 16.40 5.79 -13.96
C ARG A 206 15.26 5.22 -13.13
N TYR A 207 15.21 3.90 -13.06
CA TYR A 207 14.19 3.18 -12.28
C TYR A 207 14.79 2.44 -11.10
N LEU A 208 14.01 2.36 -10.02
CA LEU A 208 14.23 1.44 -8.92
C LEU A 208 13.13 0.38 -8.92
N VAL A 209 13.50 -0.88 -9.01
CA VAL A 209 12.60 -2.02 -8.82
C VAL A 209 12.85 -2.60 -7.43
N ARG A 210 11.92 -2.35 -6.51
CA ARG A 210 11.99 -2.84 -5.12
C ARG A 210 11.33 -4.21 -5.03
N VAL A 211 12.11 -5.23 -4.76
CA VAL A 211 11.64 -6.61 -4.60
C VAL A 211 11.50 -6.92 -3.11
N MET A 212 10.26 -7.00 -2.64
CA MET A 212 9.92 -7.26 -1.25
C MET A 212 10.33 -8.68 -0.82
N PRO A 213 10.43 -8.99 0.48
CA PRO A 213 10.81 -10.32 0.95
C PRO A 213 9.97 -11.44 0.34
N GLY A 214 10.61 -12.57 0.03
CA GLY A 214 9.96 -13.74 -0.55
C GLY A 214 10.82 -14.46 -1.60
N VAL A 215 10.32 -15.63 -2.03
CA VAL A 215 10.94 -16.45 -3.08
C VAL A 215 10.16 -16.33 -4.38
N TYR A 216 10.74 -15.67 -5.38
CA TYR A 216 10.16 -15.40 -6.69
C TYR A 216 10.66 -16.42 -7.70
N THR A 217 9.79 -17.39 -8.03
CA THR A 217 10.08 -18.40 -9.05
C THR A 217 9.71 -17.85 -10.43
N GLU A 218 10.72 -17.55 -11.23
CA GLU A 218 10.58 -16.95 -12.55
C GLU A 218 10.66 -18.02 -13.65
N THR A 219 9.71 -18.00 -14.59
CA THR A 219 9.74 -18.84 -15.80
C THR A 219 10.39 -18.12 -16.99
N SER A 220 10.29 -16.79 -17.00
CA SER A 220 10.91 -15.91 -18.00
C SER A 220 12.27 -15.40 -17.51
N LEU A 221 13.10 -14.95 -18.44
CA LEU A 221 14.38 -14.32 -18.11
C LEU A 221 14.13 -12.99 -17.37
N VAL A 222 14.82 -12.77 -16.26
CA VAL A 222 14.83 -11.46 -15.60
C VAL A 222 15.94 -10.61 -16.20
N THR A 223 15.62 -9.77 -17.17
CA THR A 223 16.59 -8.84 -17.77
C THR A 223 16.65 -7.55 -16.97
N VAL A 224 17.71 -7.33 -16.20
CA VAL A 224 18.02 -6.07 -15.52
C VAL A 224 18.49 -5.07 -16.57
N LYS A 225 17.56 -4.23 -17.02
CA LYS A 225 17.78 -3.25 -18.08
C LYS A 225 18.78 -2.17 -17.68
N SER A 226 19.41 -1.55 -18.68
CA SER A 226 20.26 -0.38 -18.49
C SER A 226 19.53 0.71 -17.73
N TYR A 227 20.23 1.32 -16.76
CA TYR A 227 19.71 2.38 -15.89
C TYR A 227 18.57 1.97 -14.95
N VAL A 228 18.36 0.66 -14.77
CA VAL A 228 17.43 0.12 -13.78
C VAL A 228 18.21 -0.55 -12.64
N HIS A 229 17.79 -0.27 -11.41
CA HIS A 229 18.30 -0.91 -10.21
C HIS A 229 17.26 -1.88 -9.64
N VAL A 230 17.56 -3.18 -9.65
CA VAL A 230 16.79 -4.19 -8.93
C VAL A 230 17.36 -4.35 -7.52
N GLN A 231 16.54 -4.04 -6.51
CA GLN A 231 16.94 -4.07 -5.11
C GLN A 231 16.04 -4.99 -4.28
N GLY A 232 16.61 -6.02 -3.67
CA GLY A 232 15.92 -6.84 -2.67
C GLY A 232 16.01 -6.28 -1.25
N ALA A 233 15.36 -6.95 -0.30
CA ALA A 233 15.40 -6.61 1.13
C ALA A 233 16.62 -7.19 1.87
N GLY A 234 17.50 -7.88 1.15
CA GLY A 234 18.66 -8.61 1.66
C GLY A 234 18.72 -10.03 1.08
N PRO A 235 19.92 -10.62 0.90
CA PRO A 235 20.06 -11.97 0.35
C PRO A 235 19.29 -13.03 1.16
N ASN A 236 19.28 -12.90 2.50
CA ASN A 236 18.52 -13.82 3.36
C ASN A 236 17.00 -13.64 3.33
N ALA A 237 16.48 -12.58 2.69
CA ALA A 237 15.06 -12.22 2.71
C ALA A 237 14.40 -12.31 1.33
N THR A 238 15.15 -12.04 0.26
CA THR A 238 14.62 -11.98 -1.10
C THR A 238 15.41 -12.90 -2.01
N VAL A 239 14.70 -13.82 -2.69
CA VAL A 239 15.28 -14.79 -3.63
C VAL A 239 14.58 -14.67 -4.97
N ILE A 240 15.33 -14.48 -6.05
CA ILE A 240 14.87 -14.74 -7.43
C ILE A 240 15.41 -16.10 -7.84
N THR A 241 14.55 -17.02 -8.23
CA THR A 241 14.95 -18.39 -8.60
C THR A 241 14.34 -18.81 -9.93
N SER A 242 15.08 -19.57 -10.73
CA SER A 242 14.55 -20.24 -11.93
C SER A 242 15.17 -21.62 -12.11
N SER A 243 14.59 -22.42 -12.99
CA SER A 243 15.16 -23.69 -13.48
C SER A 243 15.65 -23.60 -14.93
N ARG A 244 15.92 -22.38 -15.40
CA ARG A 244 16.30 -22.11 -16.80
C ARG A 244 17.62 -22.79 -17.13
N SER A 245 17.67 -23.42 -18.29
CA SER A 245 18.87 -24.08 -18.82
C SER A 245 18.85 -24.06 -20.35
N SER A 246 20.03 -24.15 -20.96
CA SER A 246 20.15 -24.31 -22.41
C SER A 246 21.38 -25.13 -22.77
N SER A 247 21.54 -25.47 -24.05
CA SER A 247 22.67 -26.23 -24.58
C SER A 247 23.98 -25.43 -24.64
N THR A 248 23.94 -24.12 -24.37
CA THR A 248 25.10 -23.22 -24.40
C THR A 248 25.16 -22.33 -23.16
N PRO A 249 26.33 -21.82 -22.75
CA PRO A 249 26.43 -20.86 -21.66
C PRO A 249 26.02 -19.45 -22.13
N SER A 250 24.72 -19.24 -22.36
CA SER A 250 24.10 -17.97 -22.80
C SER A 250 23.04 -17.49 -21.80
N ASN A 251 22.47 -16.29 -22.02
CA ASN A 251 21.37 -15.78 -21.21
C ASN A 251 20.12 -16.69 -21.23
N ALA A 252 19.98 -17.59 -22.22
CA ALA A 252 18.93 -18.60 -22.23
C ALA A 252 19.04 -19.56 -21.02
N SER A 253 20.24 -19.79 -20.51
CA SER A 253 20.53 -20.60 -19.32
C SER A 253 20.46 -19.81 -18.01
N ALA A 254 20.22 -18.50 -18.06
CA ALA A 254 20.34 -17.62 -16.91
C ALA A 254 19.02 -17.37 -16.18
N THR A 255 19.08 -17.18 -14.86
CA THR A 255 17.96 -16.62 -14.08
C THR A 255 17.85 -15.11 -14.29
N VAL A 256 18.99 -14.41 -14.23
CA VAL A 256 19.08 -12.96 -14.42
C VAL A 256 20.10 -12.64 -15.52
N ASP A 257 19.73 -11.73 -16.42
CA ASP A 257 20.60 -11.13 -17.43
C ASP A 257 20.81 -9.64 -17.08
N LEU A 258 22.06 -9.26 -16.80
CA LEU A 258 22.43 -7.90 -16.40
C LEU A 258 23.00 -7.13 -17.59
N LEU A 259 22.25 -6.13 -18.04
CA LEU A 259 22.68 -5.23 -19.12
C LEU A 259 23.60 -4.12 -18.58
N ASP A 260 24.29 -3.44 -19.51
CA ASP A 260 25.21 -2.36 -19.19
C ASP A 260 24.49 -1.22 -18.44
N ASN A 261 25.15 -0.56 -17.51
CA ASN A 261 24.54 0.43 -16.60
C ASN A 261 23.38 -0.11 -15.72
N GLY A 262 23.10 -1.41 -15.75
CA GLY A 262 22.13 -2.06 -14.87
C GLY A 262 22.73 -2.32 -13.49
N ARG A 263 21.88 -2.41 -12.47
CA ARG A 263 22.33 -2.72 -11.10
C ARG A 263 21.43 -3.74 -10.43
N ILE A 264 22.03 -4.70 -9.73
CA ILE A 264 21.31 -5.63 -8.85
C ILE A 264 21.97 -5.65 -7.46
N SER A 265 21.17 -5.58 -6.40
CA SER A 265 21.72 -5.62 -5.04
C SER A 265 20.80 -6.17 -3.96
N ASN A 266 21.40 -6.60 -2.85
CA ASN A 266 20.71 -7.02 -1.63
C ASN A 266 19.70 -8.16 -1.89
N ILE A 267 20.09 -9.17 -2.66
CA ILE A 267 19.19 -10.21 -3.12
C ILE A 267 19.94 -11.49 -3.43
N THR A 268 19.28 -12.63 -3.30
CA THR A 268 19.80 -13.92 -3.79
C THR A 268 19.27 -14.17 -5.19
N VAL A 269 20.16 -14.57 -6.11
CA VAL A 269 19.82 -15.01 -7.47
C VAL A 269 20.21 -16.47 -7.60
N ARG A 270 19.22 -17.33 -7.83
CA ARG A 270 19.41 -18.79 -7.83
C ARG A 270 19.01 -19.40 -9.16
N ASN A 271 19.79 -20.36 -9.63
CA ASN A 271 19.44 -21.25 -10.72
C ASN A 271 19.53 -22.70 -10.25
N THR A 272 18.42 -23.43 -10.41
CA THR A 272 18.27 -24.85 -10.07
C THR A 272 18.10 -25.75 -11.31
N GLY A 273 18.33 -25.20 -12.50
CA GLY A 273 18.15 -25.87 -13.78
C GLY A 273 19.08 -27.07 -13.92
N ALA A 274 18.52 -28.23 -14.30
CA ALA A 274 19.26 -29.48 -14.44
C ALA A 274 19.68 -29.79 -15.90
N GLY A 275 19.52 -28.83 -16.81
CA GLY A 275 19.93 -28.97 -18.21
C GLY A 275 21.44 -28.82 -18.41
N THR A 276 21.90 -28.68 -19.66
CA THR A 276 23.35 -28.66 -19.99
C THR A 276 24.09 -27.51 -19.31
N TYR A 277 23.52 -26.31 -19.30
CA TYR A 277 24.08 -25.18 -18.57
C TYR A 277 23.06 -24.54 -17.64
N GLY A 278 23.48 -24.20 -16.42
CA GLY A 278 22.70 -23.43 -15.45
C GLY A 278 23.47 -22.19 -14.98
N ILE A 279 22.87 -21.01 -15.09
CA ILE A 279 23.54 -19.75 -14.76
C ILE A 279 22.65 -18.93 -13.82
N ALA A 280 23.20 -18.44 -12.71
CA ALA A 280 22.45 -17.50 -11.86
C ALA A 280 22.45 -16.10 -12.46
N LEU A 281 23.64 -15.51 -12.63
CA LEU A 281 23.85 -14.20 -13.24
C LEU A 281 24.58 -14.33 -14.58
N TYR A 282 24.00 -13.79 -15.64
CA TYR A 282 24.65 -13.62 -16.93
C TYR A 282 24.82 -12.15 -17.25
N SER A 283 25.88 -11.79 -17.96
CA SER A 283 26.00 -10.47 -18.57
C SER A 283 26.93 -10.54 -19.79
N ALA A 284 26.61 -9.74 -20.81
CA ALA A 284 27.37 -9.66 -22.04
C ALA A 284 27.57 -8.21 -22.50
N GLU A 285 28.75 -7.93 -23.06
CA GLU A 285 29.09 -6.63 -23.65
C GLU A 285 28.87 -5.43 -22.70
N THR A 286 29.12 -5.62 -21.40
CA THR A 286 28.92 -4.57 -20.37
C THR A 286 30.23 -3.94 -19.91
N SER A 287 30.12 -2.69 -19.45
CA SER A 287 31.19 -1.96 -18.77
C SER A 287 31.13 -2.17 -17.26
N ARG A 288 32.08 -1.57 -16.53
CA ARG A 288 32.10 -1.58 -15.05
C ARG A 288 30.95 -0.81 -14.40
N ASP A 289 30.18 -0.05 -15.17
CA ASP A 289 28.98 0.64 -14.69
C ASP A 289 27.82 -0.32 -14.43
N ALA A 290 27.83 -1.52 -15.02
CA ALA A 290 26.98 -2.61 -14.58
C ALA A 290 27.49 -3.16 -13.24
N VAL A 291 26.61 -3.27 -12.24
CA VAL A 291 27.03 -3.63 -10.87
C VAL A 291 26.16 -4.70 -10.22
N VAL A 292 26.84 -5.68 -9.64
CA VAL A 292 26.31 -6.68 -8.70
C VAL A 292 26.87 -6.36 -7.31
N ASP A 293 26.01 -6.05 -6.34
CA ASP A 293 26.43 -5.61 -5.00
C ASP A 293 25.63 -6.27 -3.88
N ASN A 294 26.30 -6.93 -2.93
CA ASN A 294 25.63 -7.66 -1.85
C ASN A 294 24.61 -8.66 -2.39
N VAL A 295 25.04 -9.48 -3.35
CA VAL A 295 24.24 -10.53 -3.97
C VAL A 295 24.80 -11.89 -3.59
N GLU A 296 23.90 -12.83 -3.32
CA GLU A 296 24.23 -14.25 -3.25
C GLU A 296 23.80 -14.92 -4.55
N ALA A 297 24.75 -15.29 -5.40
CA ALA A 297 24.49 -15.92 -6.68
C ALA A 297 24.75 -17.42 -6.57
N GLU A 298 23.76 -18.23 -6.91
CA GLU A 298 23.78 -19.67 -6.69
C GLU A 298 23.41 -20.45 -7.95
N ALA A 299 24.33 -21.21 -8.51
CA ALA A 299 24.06 -22.18 -9.57
C ALA A 299 24.20 -23.60 -9.03
N ILE A 300 23.08 -24.22 -8.69
CA ILE A 300 23.01 -25.45 -7.87
C ILE A 300 22.18 -26.55 -8.53
N GLY A 301 22.03 -26.49 -9.85
CA GLY A 301 21.29 -27.49 -10.62
C GLY A 301 21.97 -28.87 -10.60
N ALA A 302 21.19 -29.93 -10.46
CA ALA A 302 21.69 -31.30 -10.25
C ALA A 302 22.28 -32.00 -11.51
N GLY A 303 22.34 -31.35 -12.68
CA GLY A 303 22.78 -31.98 -13.94
C GLY A 303 23.38 -30.97 -14.91
N GLY A 304 24.17 -31.42 -15.90
CA GLY A 304 24.73 -30.55 -16.95
C GLY A 304 26.23 -30.67 -17.19
N THR A 305 26.73 -29.88 -18.14
CA THR A 305 28.13 -29.68 -18.50
C THR A 305 28.73 -28.45 -17.83
N GLY A 306 27.93 -27.44 -17.44
CA GLY A 306 28.49 -26.35 -16.66
C GLY A 306 27.50 -25.51 -15.87
N HIS A 307 27.89 -25.16 -14.65
CA HIS A 307 27.13 -24.29 -13.76
C HIS A 307 27.96 -23.07 -13.37
N TYR A 308 27.35 -21.89 -13.48
CA TYR A 308 28.02 -20.63 -13.22
C TYR A 308 27.17 -19.76 -12.30
N ALA A 309 27.71 -19.38 -11.14
CA ALA A 309 27.04 -18.38 -10.31
C ALA A 309 27.04 -17.00 -11.00
N ALA A 310 28.16 -16.64 -11.64
CA ALA A 310 28.21 -15.55 -12.61
C ALA A 310 28.97 -15.95 -13.87
N TYR A 311 28.45 -15.59 -15.03
CA TYR A 311 29.10 -15.81 -16.33
C TYR A 311 29.15 -14.51 -17.15
N TRP A 312 30.35 -14.02 -17.43
CA TRP A 312 30.59 -12.82 -18.25
C TRP A 312 31.10 -13.19 -19.64
N ASN A 313 30.32 -12.80 -20.65
CA ASN A 313 30.67 -12.98 -22.05
C ASN A 313 31.02 -11.64 -22.69
N ASP A 314 32.30 -11.36 -22.93
CA ASP A 314 32.75 -10.03 -23.38
C ASP A 314 32.27 -8.89 -22.45
N ALA A 315 32.15 -9.16 -21.14
CA ALA A 315 31.57 -8.25 -20.14
C ALA A 315 32.56 -7.89 -19.01
N GLU A 316 32.44 -6.68 -18.50
CA GLU A 316 33.29 -6.09 -17.46
C GLU A 316 32.55 -5.66 -16.19
N ALA A 317 31.28 -6.09 -16.02
CA ALA A 317 30.47 -5.72 -14.87
C ALA A 317 31.20 -5.95 -13.53
N THR A 318 30.99 -5.02 -12.60
CA THR A 318 31.62 -5.07 -11.28
C THR A 318 30.84 -6.01 -10.35
N ILE A 319 31.53 -6.95 -9.70
CA ILE A 319 31.02 -7.69 -8.54
C ILE A 319 31.66 -7.16 -7.26
N ARG A 320 30.84 -6.81 -6.27
CA ARG A 320 31.34 -6.44 -4.94
C ARG A 320 30.47 -6.92 -3.81
N ASN A 321 31.09 -7.16 -2.64
CA ASN A 321 30.39 -7.59 -1.43
C ASN A 321 29.52 -8.84 -1.62
N SER A 322 29.83 -9.70 -2.58
CA SER A 322 28.92 -10.74 -3.04
C SER A 322 29.49 -12.13 -2.83
N SER A 323 28.61 -13.13 -2.71
CA SER A 323 28.98 -14.54 -2.60
C SER A 323 28.48 -15.27 -3.83
N LEU A 324 29.39 -15.88 -4.58
CA LEU A 324 29.09 -16.62 -5.80
C LEU A 324 29.42 -18.10 -5.57
N PHE A 325 28.41 -18.95 -5.68
CA PHE A 325 28.50 -20.38 -5.44
C PHE A 325 27.96 -21.18 -6.62
N ALA A 326 28.81 -22.02 -7.21
CA ALA A 326 28.41 -23.03 -8.17
C ALA A 326 28.69 -24.43 -7.61
N GLY A 327 27.64 -25.25 -7.51
CA GLY A 327 27.68 -26.56 -6.87
C GLY A 327 27.03 -27.68 -7.67
N GLY A 328 26.84 -27.49 -8.98
CA GLY A 328 26.10 -28.42 -9.85
C GLY A 328 26.85 -29.70 -10.22
N ALA A 329 26.36 -30.39 -11.26
CA ALA A 329 26.72 -31.76 -11.70
C ALA A 329 28.09 -32.32 -11.25
N VAL A 330 28.06 -33.56 -10.75
CA VAL A 330 29.25 -34.34 -10.35
C VAL A 330 29.68 -35.29 -11.47
N GLY A 331 30.96 -35.28 -11.82
CA GLY A 331 31.56 -36.26 -12.74
C GLY A 331 32.96 -35.88 -13.19
N PHE A 332 33.91 -36.82 -13.14
CA PHE A 332 35.25 -36.62 -13.71
C PHE A 332 35.16 -36.36 -15.23
N GLY A 333 35.60 -35.20 -15.74
CA GLY A 333 35.61 -34.93 -17.18
C GLY A 333 35.39 -33.46 -17.59
N THR A 334 34.47 -33.23 -18.54
CA THR A 334 34.18 -31.91 -19.18
C THR A 334 33.30 -30.97 -18.36
N ALA A 335 32.82 -31.40 -17.19
CA ALA A 335 31.94 -30.60 -16.35
C ALA A 335 32.69 -29.44 -15.67
N VAL A 336 32.08 -28.26 -15.62
CA VAL A 336 32.65 -27.04 -15.01
C VAL A 336 31.63 -26.40 -14.07
N ASN A 337 31.91 -26.40 -12.77
CA ASN A 337 31.16 -25.63 -11.78
C ASN A 337 32.02 -24.45 -11.34
N ALA A 338 31.71 -23.24 -11.82
CA ALA A 338 32.51 -22.07 -11.49
C ALA A 338 31.73 -21.01 -10.70
N GLY A 339 32.30 -20.59 -9.57
CA GLY A 339 31.79 -19.42 -8.85
C GLY A 339 31.76 -18.20 -9.78
N PHE A 340 32.80 -18.06 -10.61
CA PHE A 340 32.86 -17.03 -11.62
C PHE A 340 33.46 -17.55 -12.95
N GLY A 341 32.73 -17.37 -14.05
CA GLY A 341 33.17 -17.66 -15.41
C GLY A 341 33.31 -16.39 -16.24
N SER A 342 34.39 -16.26 -17.02
CA SER A 342 34.50 -15.19 -18.01
C SER A 342 35.18 -15.64 -19.29
N VAL A 343 34.60 -15.23 -20.41
CA VAL A 343 35.09 -15.51 -21.74
C VAL A 343 35.18 -14.23 -22.56
N ASN A 344 36.16 -14.19 -23.46
CA ASN A 344 36.20 -13.27 -24.58
C ASN A 344 36.09 -14.03 -25.89
N ILE A 345 35.09 -13.70 -26.69
CA ILE A 345 34.87 -14.29 -28.02
C ILE A 345 34.97 -13.26 -29.14
N SER A 346 34.82 -11.98 -28.83
CA SER A 346 34.78 -10.88 -29.81
C SER A 346 36.10 -10.12 -29.98
N GLY A 347 37.21 -10.62 -29.40
CA GLY A 347 38.56 -10.07 -29.61
C GLY A 347 38.95 -8.86 -28.74
N GLY A 348 38.08 -8.44 -27.82
CA GLY A 348 38.43 -7.54 -26.71
C GLY A 348 39.32 -8.18 -25.63
N PHE A 349 39.46 -7.52 -24.48
CA PHE A 349 40.15 -8.08 -23.32
C PHE A 349 39.41 -7.72 -22.03
N PRO A 350 38.28 -8.38 -21.73
CA PRO A 350 37.37 -7.98 -20.65
C PRO A 350 38.08 -8.05 -19.30
N GLN A 351 37.97 -6.95 -18.54
CA GLN A 351 38.59 -6.79 -17.22
C GLN A 351 37.55 -6.49 -16.15
N ALA A 352 36.63 -7.42 -15.89
CA ALA A 352 35.67 -7.27 -14.81
C ALA A 352 36.36 -7.02 -13.46
N LEU A 353 35.76 -6.19 -12.61
CA LEU A 353 36.26 -5.87 -11.28
C LEU A 353 35.54 -6.73 -10.23
N ILE A 354 36.29 -7.47 -9.41
CA ILE A 354 35.74 -8.32 -8.33
C ILE A 354 36.38 -7.91 -7.00
N GLU A 355 35.59 -7.35 -6.10
CA GLU A 355 36.08 -6.80 -4.83
C GLU A 355 35.30 -7.31 -3.62
N ASN A 356 35.99 -7.60 -2.51
CA ASN A 356 35.35 -7.98 -1.24
C ASN A 356 34.30 -9.09 -1.38
N SER A 357 34.61 -10.12 -2.17
CA SER A 357 33.63 -11.14 -2.56
C SER A 357 34.12 -12.55 -2.26
N LYS A 358 33.24 -13.53 -2.41
CA LYS A 358 33.54 -14.95 -2.23
C LYS A 358 33.20 -15.70 -3.52
N LEU A 359 34.17 -16.40 -4.10
CA LEU A 359 33.98 -17.19 -5.32
C LEU A 359 34.23 -18.66 -4.99
N ILE A 360 33.22 -19.50 -5.14
CA ILE A 360 33.29 -20.92 -4.80
C ILE A 360 32.76 -21.75 -5.96
N GLY A 361 33.59 -22.65 -6.48
CA GLY A 361 33.14 -23.76 -7.33
C GLY A 361 33.39 -25.08 -6.63
N GLY A 362 32.38 -25.95 -6.58
CA GLY A 362 32.47 -27.24 -5.92
C GLY A 362 31.55 -28.29 -6.53
N SER A 363 31.68 -29.52 -6.03
CA SER A 363 30.89 -30.68 -6.45
C SER A 363 29.77 -31.05 -5.45
N ASN A 364 29.76 -30.41 -4.27
CA ASN A 364 28.90 -30.78 -3.15
C ASN A 364 28.13 -29.56 -2.64
N ASN A 365 26.82 -29.71 -2.55
CA ASN A 365 25.84 -28.74 -2.04
C ASN A 365 26.29 -28.02 -0.74
N PHE A 366 26.35 -26.69 -0.81
CA PHE A 366 26.31 -25.71 0.30
C PHE A 366 27.38 -25.72 1.39
N ALA A 367 28.28 -26.70 1.45
CA ALA A 367 29.41 -26.58 2.36
C ALA A 367 30.40 -25.57 1.78
N GLU A 368 30.81 -24.57 2.55
CA GLU A 368 31.90 -23.64 2.24
C GLU A 368 33.27 -24.34 2.16
N ASN A 369 33.30 -25.56 1.64
CA ASN A 369 34.46 -26.42 1.62
C ASN A 369 35.03 -26.43 0.21
N CYS A 370 36.31 -26.09 0.09
CA CYS A 370 37.07 -26.16 -1.17
C CYS A 370 37.36 -27.59 -1.61
N ASN A 371 36.81 -28.58 -0.91
CA ASN A 371 37.01 -29.98 -1.23
C ASN A 371 36.19 -30.36 -2.46
N ASP A 372 36.86 -30.36 -3.60
CA ASP A 372 36.36 -30.87 -4.87
C ASP A 372 37.02 -32.23 -5.18
N PRO A 373 36.47 -33.35 -4.68
CA PRO A 373 36.99 -34.67 -5.00
C PRO A 373 36.79 -35.05 -6.48
N THR A 374 36.05 -34.27 -7.26
CA THR A 374 35.68 -34.57 -8.66
C THR A 374 36.53 -33.84 -9.70
N GLY A 375 37.23 -32.76 -9.31
CA GLY A 375 38.08 -31.96 -10.19
C GLY A 375 37.32 -31.03 -11.16
N THR A 376 36.04 -30.75 -10.89
CA THR A 376 35.15 -29.92 -11.73
C THR A 376 34.81 -28.56 -11.12
N GLY A 377 35.18 -28.32 -9.87
CA GLY A 377 34.90 -27.10 -9.11
C GLY A 377 35.99 -26.06 -9.29
N PHE A 378 35.62 -24.90 -9.83
CA PHE A 378 36.52 -23.78 -10.08
C PHE A 378 36.08 -22.54 -9.31
N GLY A 379 37.00 -21.90 -8.59
CA GLY A 379 36.71 -20.57 -8.04
C GLY A 379 36.50 -19.57 -9.18
N MET A 380 37.36 -19.67 -10.20
CA MET A 380 37.29 -18.89 -11.43
C MET A 380 37.63 -19.75 -12.66
N GLN A 381 36.89 -19.55 -13.74
CA GLN A 381 37.18 -20.12 -15.06
C GLN A 381 37.27 -18.99 -16.08
N LEU A 382 38.45 -18.82 -16.68
CA LEU A 382 38.75 -17.70 -17.58
C LEU A 382 39.12 -18.20 -18.98
N SER A 383 38.80 -17.40 -19.98
CA SER A 383 39.14 -17.69 -21.38
C SER A 383 39.33 -16.37 -22.12
N ASN A 384 40.59 -16.01 -22.41
CA ASN A 384 40.97 -14.72 -23.00
C ASN A 384 40.45 -13.50 -22.21
N SER A 385 40.40 -13.62 -20.88
CA SER A 385 39.94 -12.56 -19.98
C SER A 385 40.88 -12.36 -18.80
N SER A 386 40.87 -11.17 -18.19
CA SER A 386 41.76 -10.81 -17.08
C SER A 386 41.04 -9.94 -16.05
N PRO A 387 40.16 -10.54 -15.23
CA PRO A 387 39.47 -9.83 -14.18
C PRO A 387 40.44 -9.25 -13.13
N GLN A 388 40.12 -8.08 -12.62
CA GLN A 388 40.84 -7.46 -11.51
C GLN A 388 40.20 -7.90 -10.20
N VAL A 389 40.93 -8.67 -9.39
CA VAL A 389 40.41 -9.25 -8.15
C VAL A 389 41.09 -8.60 -6.94
N ARG A 390 40.31 -8.09 -5.97
CA ARG A 390 40.81 -7.51 -4.72
C ARG A 390 40.02 -8.01 -3.52
N TYR A 391 40.71 -8.28 -2.41
CA TYR A 391 40.07 -8.67 -1.14
C TYR A 391 39.02 -9.79 -1.27
N THR A 392 39.19 -10.69 -2.24
CA THR A 392 38.20 -11.71 -2.59
C THR A 392 38.73 -13.07 -2.22
N TYR A 393 37.90 -13.86 -1.55
CA TYR A 393 38.18 -15.25 -1.24
C TYR A 393 37.83 -16.13 -2.44
N ILE A 394 38.76 -16.93 -2.92
CA ILE A 394 38.57 -17.83 -4.06
C ILE A 394 38.82 -19.26 -3.61
N CYS A 395 37.89 -20.16 -3.95
CA CYS A 395 37.86 -21.54 -3.49
C CYS A 395 37.45 -22.47 -4.64
N GLY A 396 38.30 -23.44 -4.96
CA GLY A 396 38.20 -24.32 -6.14
C GLY A 396 39.44 -24.23 -7.04
N GLY A 397 39.50 -25.04 -8.08
CA GLY A 397 40.55 -24.98 -9.10
C GLY A 397 40.54 -23.66 -9.89
N HIS A 398 41.62 -23.43 -10.64
CA HIS A 398 41.71 -22.34 -11.62
C HIS A 398 42.00 -22.95 -12.99
N ARG A 399 41.15 -22.67 -14.00
CA ARG A 399 41.36 -23.13 -15.38
C ARG A 399 41.41 -21.91 -16.31
N GLY A 400 42.48 -21.81 -17.10
CA GLY A 400 42.64 -20.76 -18.12
C GLY A 400 43.36 -19.48 -17.67
N ILE A 401 44.03 -19.49 -16.51
CA ILE A 401 45.04 -18.46 -16.19
C ILE A 401 46.33 -18.88 -16.89
N ALA A 402 46.73 -18.11 -17.91
CA ALA A 402 48.10 -18.17 -18.45
C ALA A 402 49.01 -17.28 -17.62
#